data_AF-A0A5B6ZHU2-F1
#
_entry.id   AF-A0A5B6ZHU2-F1
#
_cell.length_a   1.000
_cell.length_b   1.000
_cell.length_c   1.000
_cell.angle_alpha   90.00
_cell.angle_beta   90.00
_cell.angle_gamma   90.00
#
_symmetry.space_group_name_H-M   'P 1'
#
loop_
_entity.id
_entity.type
_entity.pdbx_description
1 polymer ?
#
loop_
_entity_poly.entity_id
_entity_poly.type
_entity_poly.pdbx_seq_one_letter_code
_entity_poly.pdbx_strand_id
1 'polypeptide(L)'
;MAENVFRDLKLAKEEFIQASVYIHKEAKIFLPKILFYFAKDMSLSVHELLEVINGCLSEVQQKSIRRCVKGRPDKYIHWLQQSSTFRYVIHRELAEGRISV
;
A
#
# COMPACT_ATOMS: atom_id res chain seq x y z
N MET A 1 6.32 26.06 7.41
CA MET A 1 5.20 25.58 6.57
C MET A 1 5.55 24.30 5.80
N ALA A 2 6.76 24.14 5.25
CA ALA A 2 7.14 22.91 4.52
C ALA A 2 7.33 21.65 5.41
N GLU A 3 7.75 21.81 6.67
CA GLU A 3 7.97 20.66 7.57
C GLU A 3 6.70 19.82 7.82
N ASN A 4 5.54 20.46 7.83
CA ASN A 4 4.27 19.76 7.97
C ASN A 4 3.99 18.90 6.73
N VAL A 5 4.26 19.43 5.52
CA VAL A 5 4.02 18.70 4.27
C VAL A 5 4.87 17.43 4.20
N PHE A 6 6.15 17.48 4.56
CA PHE A 6 6.99 16.28 4.56
C PHE A 6 6.51 15.23 5.56
N ARG A 7 6.09 15.67 6.75
CA ARG A 7 5.53 14.78 7.76
C ARG A 7 4.23 14.14 7.26
N ASP A 8 3.34 14.93 6.69
CA ASP A 8 2.04 14.47 6.20
C ASP A 8 2.21 13.49 5.02
N LEU A 9 3.15 13.75 4.11
CA LEU A 9 3.50 12.82 3.03
C LEU A 9 4.08 11.50 3.57
N LYS A 10 4.93 11.56 4.59
CA LYS A 10 5.50 10.37 5.23
C LYS A 10 4.41 9.52 5.88
N LEU A 11 3.50 10.15 6.61
CA LEU A 11 2.34 9.50 7.24
C LEU A 11 1.42 8.88 6.18
N ALA A 12 1.05 9.64 5.14
CA ALA A 12 0.20 9.13 4.07
C ALA A 12 0.83 7.92 3.34
N LYS A 13 2.15 7.94 3.12
CA LYS A 13 2.88 6.79 2.57
C LYS A 13 2.80 5.57 3.49
N GLU A 14 3.01 5.75 4.80
CA GLU A 14 2.93 4.68 5.79
C GLU A 14 1.52 4.07 5.85
N GLU A 15 0.49 4.90 5.97
CA GLU A 15 -0.92 4.46 6.00
C GLU A 15 -1.32 3.75 4.71
N PHE A 16 -0.91 4.29 3.55
CA PHE A 16 -1.16 3.65 2.26
C PHE A 16 -0.55 2.25 2.20
N ILE A 17 0.72 2.09 2.60
CA ILE A 17 1.39 0.79 2.60
C ILE A 17 0.68 -0.19 3.56
N GLN A 18 0.35 0.25 4.77
CA GLN A 18 -0.35 -0.59 5.76
C GLN A 18 -1.73 -1.05 5.27
N ALA A 19 -2.49 -0.18 4.61
CA ALA A 19 -3.82 -0.47 4.12
C ALA A 19 -3.83 -1.34 2.85
N SER A 20 -2.77 -1.26 2.04
CA SER A 20 -2.74 -1.84 0.68
C SER A 20 -1.89 -3.10 0.55
N VAL A 21 -0.90 -3.29 1.42
CA VAL A 21 -0.05 -4.49 1.41
C VAL A 21 -0.74 -5.61 2.16
N TYR A 22 -0.98 -6.70 1.44
CA TYR A 22 -1.64 -7.88 1.98
C TYR A 22 -0.69 -9.08 1.97
N ILE A 23 -0.64 -9.82 3.07
CA ILE A 23 0.18 -11.03 3.21
C ILE A 23 -0.76 -12.22 3.38
N HIS A 24 -0.72 -13.15 2.44
CA HIS A 24 -1.52 -14.38 2.49
C HIS A 24 -0.73 -15.54 3.10
N LYS A 25 -1.43 -16.66 3.36
CA LYS A 25 -0.82 -17.94 3.75
C LYS A 25 0.33 -18.30 2.78
N GLU A 26 1.35 -18.97 3.30
CA GLU A 26 2.60 -19.31 2.59
C GLU A 26 3.55 -18.13 2.28
N ALA A 27 3.38 -16.99 2.95
CA ALA A 27 4.21 -15.80 2.77
C ALA A 27 4.14 -15.18 1.36
N LYS A 28 3.01 -15.35 0.66
CA LYS A 28 2.72 -14.61 -0.58
C LYS A 28 2.41 -13.15 -0.24
N ILE A 29 3.20 -12.22 -0.77
CA ILE A 29 3.08 -10.78 -0.54
C ILE A 29 2.38 -10.16 -1.74
N PHE A 30 1.22 -9.54 -1.51
CA PHE A 30 0.46 -8.83 -2.52
C PHE A 30 0.72 -7.34 -2.42
N LEU A 31 1.25 -6.78 -3.50
CA LEU A 31 1.64 -5.37 -3.57
C LEU A 31 0.84 -4.65 -4.67
N PRO A 32 0.27 -3.46 -4.41
CA PRO A 32 -0.28 -2.61 -5.45
C PRO A 32 0.73 -2.33 -6.56
N LYS A 33 0.28 -2.32 -7.83
CA LYS A 33 1.15 -2.06 -8.99
C LYS A 33 1.87 -0.71 -8.92
N ILE A 34 1.30 0.28 -8.23
CA ILE A 34 1.94 1.59 -8.04
C ILE A 34 3.29 1.48 -7.32
N LEU A 35 3.47 0.51 -6.41
CA LEU A 35 4.75 0.31 -5.72
C LEU A 35 5.85 -0.22 -6.65
N PHE A 36 5.47 -0.90 -7.74
CA PHE A 36 6.43 -1.31 -8.77
C PHE A 36 6.95 -0.09 -9.55
N TYR A 37 6.08 0.85 -9.89
CA TYR A 37 6.49 2.09 -10.58
C TYR A 37 7.29 2.98 -9.65
N PHE A 38 6.88 3.12 -8.39
CA PHE A 38 7.66 3.82 -7.38
C PHE A 38 9.09 3.30 -7.27
N ALA A 39 9.28 1.97 -7.22
CA ALA A 39 10.62 1.39 -7.19
C ALA A 39 11.44 1.73 -8.44
N LYS A 40 10.83 1.72 -9.62
CA LYS A 40 11.49 2.14 -10.86
C LYS A 40 11.91 3.60 -10.83
N ASP A 41 11.01 4.49 -10.45
CA ASP A 41 11.25 5.94 -10.42
C ASP A 41 12.34 6.31 -9.41
N MET A 42 12.38 5.58 -8.29
CA MET A 42 13.40 5.75 -7.25
C MET A 42 14.67 4.92 -7.48
N SER A 43 14.75 4.17 -8.60
CA SER A 43 15.86 3.25 -8.91
C SER A 43 16.14 2.22 -7.80
N LEU A 44 15.09 1.79 -7.10
CA LEU A 44 15.16 0.78 -6.04
C LEU A 44 15.12 -0.62 -6.65
N SER A 45 15.97 -1.49 -6.12
CA SER A 45 15.81 -2.94 -6.27
C SER A 45 14.55 -3.42 -5.56
N VAL A 46 14.10 -4.62 -5.92
CA VAL A 46 12.97 -5.28 -5.23
C VAL A 46 13.27 -5.49 -3.74
N HIS A 47 14.53 -5.73 -3.38
CA HIS A 47 14.97 -5.85 -2.00
C HIS A 47 14.80 -4.54 -1.24
N GLU A 48 15.29 -3.43 -1.79
CA GLU A 48 15.19 -2.11 -1.15
C GLU A 48 13.74 -1.67 -1.02
N LEU A 49 12.90 -1.95 -2.02
CA LEU A 49 11.45 -1.73 -1.92
C LEU A 49 10.85 -2.52 -0.74
N LEU A 50 11.22 -3.79 -0.59
CA LEU A 50 10.74 -4.62 0.52
C LEU A 50 11.20 -4.12 1.89
N GLU A 51 12.40 -3.56 2.01
CA GLU A 51 12.87 -2.92 3.25
C GLU A 51 12.05 -1.67 3.59
N VAL A 52 11.76 -0.82 2.59
CA VAL A 52 10.87 0.35 2.77
C VAL A 52 9.48 -0.07 3.23
N ILE A 53 8.91 -1.09 2.59
CA ILE A 53 7.59 -1.63 2.96
C ILE A 53 7.64 -2.22 4.38
N ASN A 54 8.66 -3.03 4.68
CA ASN A 54 8.84 -3.66 6.00
C ASN A 54 8.90 -2.61 7.12
N GLY A 55 9.55 -1.46 6.90
CA GLY A 55 9.60 -0.35 7.84
C GLY A 55 8.25 0.31 8.13
N CYS A 56 7.24 0.14 7.27
CA CYS A 56 5.90 0.69 7.45
C CYS A 56 4.92 -0.29 8.10
N LEU A 57 5.24 -1.57 8.19
CA LEU A 57 4.30 -2.61 8.65
C LEU A 57 4.40 -2.91 10.15
N SER A 58 3.33 -3.48 10.71
CA SER A 58 3.33 -3.99 12.09
C SER A 58 4.33 -5.13 12.29
N GLU A 59 4.83 -5.34 13.51
CA GLU A 59 5.82 -6.40 13.81
C GLU A 59 5.38 -7.80 13.37
N VAL A 60 4.07 -8.08 13.44
CA VAL A 60 3.49 -9.37 13.02
C VAL A 60 3.67 -9.57 11.51
N GLN A 61 3.43 -8.52 10.72
CA GLN A 61 3.59 -8.55 9.26
C GLN A 61 5.06 -8.55 8.83
N GLN A 62 5.93 -7.85 9.58
CA GLN A 62 7.37 -7.77 9.28
C GLN A 62 8.05 -9.15 9.27
N LYS A 63 7.66 -10.07 10.16
CA LYS A 63 8.24 -11.43 10.21
C LYS A 63 8.07 -12.19 8.89
N SER A 64 6.94 -11.98 8.22
CA SER A 64 6.65 -12.61 6.93
C SER A 64 7.46 -12.00 5.79
N ILE A 65 7.64 -10.67 5.78
CA ILE A 65 8.47 -9.99 4.77
C ILE A 65 9.94 -10.39 4.92
N ARG A 66 10.48 -10.37 6.14
CA ARG A 66 11.88 -10.77 6.40
C ARG A 66 12.18 -12.20 5.92
N ARG A 67 11.20 -13.11 5.98
CA ARG A 67 11.33 -14.47 5.45
C ARG A 67 11.43 -14.49 3.92
N CYS A 68 10.66 -13.65 3.23
CA CYS A 68 10.70 -13.52 1.77
C CYS A 68 12.00 -12.88 1.30
N VAL A 69 12.47 -11.84 1.99
CA VAL A 69 13.73 -11.13 1.72
C VAL A 69 14.92 -12.09 1.79
N LYS A 70 14.97 -13.02 2.76
CA LYS A 70 16.04 -14.01 2.86
C LYS A 70 16.05 -15.07 1.74
N GLY A 71 14.97 -15.18 0.97
CA GLY A 71 14.78 -16.18 -0.08
C GLY A 71 14.97 -15.61 -1.49
N ARG A 72 14.04 -15.92 -2.39
CA ARG A 72 13.94 -15.34 -3.74
C ARG A 72 12.71 -14.45 -3.81
N PRO A 73 12.81 -13.13 -3.56
CA PRO A 73 11.66 -12.22 -3.42
C PRO A 73 10.71 -12.23 -4.62
N ASP A 74 11.27 -12.39 -5.82
CA ASP A 74 10.57 -12.50 -7.10
C ASP A 74 9.51 -13.62 -7.11
N LYS A 75 9.69 -14.68 -6.33
CA LYS A 75 8.74 -15.81 -6.24
C LYS A 75 7.58 -15.56 -5.28
N TYR A 76 7.72 -14.60 -4.37
CA TYR A 76 6.74 -14.33 -3.30
C TYR A 76 5.92 -13.07 -3.55
N ILE A 77 6.38 -12.17 -4.42
CA ILE A 77 5.69 -10.93 -4.73
C ILE A 77 4.66 -11.15 -5.84
N HIS A 78 3.41 -10.86 -5.51
CA HIS A 78 2.29 -10.82 -6.43
C HIS A 78 1.85 -9.37 -6.63
N TRP A 79 2.05 -8.85 -7.83
CA TRP A 79 1.57 -7.51 -8.17
C TRP A 79 0.07 -7.55 -8.41
N LEU A 80 -0.68 -6.84 -7.56
CA LEU A 80 -2.11 -6.62 -7.77
C LEU A 80 -2.31 -5.80 -9.05
N GLN A 81 -3.37 -6.11 -9.79
CA GLN A 81 -3.76 -5.30 -10.93
C GLN A 81 -4.02 -3.86 -10.47
N GLN A 82 -3.65 -2.89 -11.31
CA GLN A 82 -3.95 -1.49 -11.05
C GLN A 82 -5.47 -1.30 -11.16
N SER A 83 -6.14 -1.19 -10.03
CA SER A 83 -7.55 -0.86 -9.95
C SER A 83 -7.69 0.63 -9.67
N SER A 84 -8.11 1.40 -10.68
CA SER A 84 -8.58 2.78 -10.48
C SER A 84 -10.04 2.83 -10.07
N THR A 85 -10.65 1.68 -9.72
CA THR A 85 -12.04 1.61 -9.30
C THR A 85 -12.20 2.22 -7.92
N PHE A 86 -12.87 3.36 -7.86
CA PHE A 86 -13.29 4.01 -6.61
C PHE A 86 -14.71 3.56 -6.24
N ARG A 87 -14.94 3.29 -4.95
CA ARG A 87 -16.29 3.14 -4.41
C ARG A 87 -16.71 4.48 -3.81
N TYR A 88 -17.81 5.02 -4.28
CA TYR A 88 -18.46 6.15 -3.65
C TYR A 88 -19.46 5.63 -2.60
N VAL A 89 -19.50 6.29 -1.45
CA VAL A 89 -20.60 6.17 -0.50
C VAL A 89 -21.31 7.52 -0.51
N ILE A 90 -22.51 7.55 -1.10
CA ILE A 90 -23.34 8.74 -1.07
C ILE A 90 -24.12 8.70 0.24
N HIS A 91 -23.90 9.70 1.10
CA HIS A 91 -24.66 9.82 2.34
C HIS A 91 -26.14 9.99 1.98
N ARG A 92 -27.02 9.21 2.61
CA ARG A 92 -28.45 9.17 2.27
C ARG A 92 -29.09 10.57 2.29
N GLU A 93 -28.72 11.39 3.26
CA GLU A 93 -29.20 12.77 3.42
C GLU A 93 -28.86 13.69 2.23
N LEU A 94 -27.81 13.37 1.46
CA LEU A 94 -27.42 14.10 0.26
C LEU A 94 -28.13 13.57 -1.00
N ALA A 95 -28.75 12.39 -0.92
CA ALA A 95 -29.47 11.75 -2.02
C ALA A 95 -30.99 11.99 -1.97
N GLU A 96 -31.51 12.43 -0.82
CA GLU A 96 -32.91 12.82 -0.67
C GLU A 96 -33.10 14.20 -1.33
N GLY A 97 -33.56 14.20 -2.58
CA GLY A 97 -33.97 15.42 -3.26
C GLY A 97 -35.03 16.13 -2.43
N ARG A 98 -34.95 17.47 -2.34
CA ARG A 98 -35.99 18.30 -1.73
C ARG A 98 -37.30 18.04 -2.47
N ILE A 99 -38.11 17.11 -1.99
CA ILE A 99 -39.50 17.00 -2.41
C ILE A 99 -40.20 18.14 -1.68
N SER A 100 -40.15 19.33 -2.27
CA SER A 100 -41.11 20.39 -1.96
C SER A 100 -42.44 19.95 -2.54
N VAL A 101 -43.31 19.37 -1.69
CA VAL A 101 -44.75 19.34 -1.90
C VAL A 101 -45.34 20.57 -1.23
#